data_AF-A0A8H7N9I7-F1
#
_entry.id   AF-A0A8H7N9I7-F1
#
_cell.length_a   1.000
_cell.length_b   1.000
_cell.length_c   1.000
_cell.angle_alpha   90.00
_cell.angle_beta   90.00
_cell.angle_gamma   90.00
#
_symmetry.space_group_name_H-M   'P 1'
#
loop_
_entity.id
_entity.type
_entity.pdbx_description
1 polymer ?
#
loop_
_entity_poly.entity_id
_entity_poly.type
_entity_poly.pdbx_seq_one_letter_code
_entity_poly.pdbx_strand_id
1 'polypeptide(L)'
;MADFQSGLWWDYSRPTGLQGTISLPMTQGNIFLSFLTIIVAMSGASLWGIAAFLLHSFTVRNRRNKVEIFDIQQRVNLINSKSPMATIIDSLRIYMAWSKHGIPGLATRTVVIALPALLFWVGITAASIFTSKLLPAAIRVF
;
A
#
# COMPACT_ATOMS: atom_id res chain seq x y z
N MET A 1 43.82 1.68 -11.03
CA MET A 1 42.50 1.88 -10.39
C MET A 1 41.47 1.71 -11.50
N ALA A 2 40.51 0.80 -11.35
CA ALA A 2 39.48 0.62 -12.37
C ALA A 2 38.44 1.73 -12.24
N ASP A 3 38.41 2.65 -13.19
CA ASP A 3 37.37 3.67 -13.29
C ASP A 3 36.09 3.00 -13.81
N PHE A 4 35.19 2.64 -12.90
CA PHE A 4 33.85 2.23 -13.27
C PHE A 4 33.06 3.46 -13.70
N GLN A 5 32.66 3.50 -14.97
CA GLN A 5 31.83 4.59 -15.47
C GLN A 5 30.45 4.54 -14.82
N SER A 6 30.15 5.54 -14.01
CA SER A 6 28.80 5.84 -13.54
C SER A 6 28.04 6.60 -14.64
N GLY A 7 26.74 6.31 -14.78
CA GLY A 7 25.91 6.96 -15.80
C GLY A 7 24.88 6.04 -16.45
N LEU A 8 24.09 6.63 -17.34
CA LEU A 8 23.08 5.95 -18.14
C LEU A 8 23.73 5.32 -19.37
N TRP A 9 23.40 4.06 -19.64
CA TRP A 9 23.82 3.36 -20.85
C TRP A 9 22.71 2.42 -21.34
N TRP A 10 22.80 2.01 -22.61
CA TRP A 10 21.81 1.14 -23.25
C TRP A 10 22.38 -0.25 -23.51
N ASP A 11 21.73 -1.27 -22.95
CA ASP A 11 22.01 -2.68 -23.21
C ASP A 11 21.17 -3.16 -24.40
N TYR A 12 21.76 -3.12 -25.60
CA TYR A 12 21.10 -3.58 -26.83
C TYR A 12 20.87 -5.09 -26.89
N SER A 13 21.41 -5.87 -25.93
CA SER A 13 21.08 -7.31 -25.81
C SER A 13 19.69 -7.54 -25.22
N ARG A 14 19.06 -6.51 -24.63
CA ARG A 14 17.72 -6.56 -24.04
C ARG A 14 16.64 -6.10 -25.04
N PRO A 15 15.39 -6.58 -24.88
CA PRO A 15 14.26 -6.09 -25.67
C PRO A 15 14.08 -4.58 -25.50
N THR A 16 13.57 -3.91 -26.53
CA THR A 16 13.50 -2.44 -26.69
C THR A 16 12.91 -1.68 -25.50
N GLY A 17 12.04 -2.28 -24.69
CA GLY A 17 11.49 -1.66 -23.48
C GLY A 17 12.36 -1.73 -22.22
N LEU A 18 13.48 -2.47 -22.23
CA LEU A 18 14.31 -2.79 -21.05
C LEU A 18 15.81 -2.49 -21.27
N GLN A 19 16.15 -1.72 -22.31
CA GLN A 19 17.55 -1.47 -22.69
C GLN A 19 18.23 -0.45 -21.77
N GLY A 20 17.50 0.51 -21.20
CA GLY A 20 18.08 1.54 -20.35
C GLY A 20 18.56 0.98 -19.01
N THR A 21 19.86 1.09 -18.74
CA THR A 21 20.48 0.73 -17.46
C THR A 21 21.26 1.91 -16.91
N ILE A 22 21.12 2.18 -15.61
CA ILE A 22 21.92 3.19 -14.92
C ILE A 22 22.92 2.51 -13.98
N SER A 23 24.15 2.98 -14.03
CA SER A 23 25.28 2.48 -13.25
C SER A 23 25.59 3.49 -12.14
N LEU A 24 25.41 3.13 -10.86
CA LEU A 24 25.64 4.02 -9.72
C LEU A 24 26.60 3.39 -8.69
N PRO A 25 27.44 4.20 -8.02
CA PRO A 25 28.19 3.76 -6.84
C PRO A 25 27.25 3.23 -5.75
N MET A 26 27.66 2.18 -5.01
CA MET A 26 26.92 1.57 -3.87
C MET A 26 26.16 2.57 -3.00
N THR A 27 26.83 3.60 -2.52
CA THR A 27 26.23 4.60 -1.63
C THR A 27 25.09 5.37 -2.31
N GLN A 28 25.29 5.80 -3.56
CA GLN A 28 24.29 6.57 -4.30
C GLN A 28 23.11 5.70 -4.74
N GLY A 29 23.37 4.43 -5.12
CA GLY A 29 22.32 3.46 -5.44
C GLY A 29 21.39 3.20 -4.26
N ASN A 30 21.95 3.03 -3.06
CA ASN A 30 21.16 2.85 -1.83
C ASN A 30 20.33 4.08 -1.45
N ILE A 31 20.89 5.29 -1.63
CA ILE A 31 20.16 6.55 -1.41
C ILE A 31 18.99 6.66 -2.39
N PHE A 32 19.23 6.42 -3.68
CA PHE A 32 18.19 6.46 -4.71
C PHE A 32 17.08 5.44 -4.45
N LEU A 33 17.45 4.22 -4.06
CA LEU A 33 16.50 3.17 -3.71
C LEU A 33 15.64 3.56 -2.49
N SER A 34 16.27 4.12 -1.46
CA SER A 34 15.57 4.59 -0.26
C SER A 34 14.58 5.70 -0.60
N PHE A 35 15.00 6.65 -1.43
CA PHE A 35 14.15 7.74 -1.92
C PHE A 35 12.93 7.21 -2.70
N LEU A 36 13.15 6.29 -3.64
CA LEU A 36 12.07 5.69 -4.42
C LEU A 36 11.10 4.88 -3.54
N THR A 37 11.63 4.18 -2.54
CA THR A 37 10.83 3.45 -1.55
C THR A 37 9.90 4.39 -0.77
N ILE A 38 10.41 5.56 -0.35
CA ILE A 38 9.63 6.59 0.35
C ILE A 38 8.53 7.14 -0.56
N ILE A 39 8.85 7.47 -1.82
CA ILE A 39 7.85 7.97 -2.78
C ILE A 39 6.73 6.94 -2.97
N VAL A 40 7.08 5.67 -3.20
CA VAL A 40 6.09 4.59 -3.38
C VAL A 40 5.20 4.46 -2.15
N ALA A 41 5.78 4.54 -0.94
CA ALA A 41 5.01 4.50 0.31
C ALA A 41 4.05 5.71 0.44
N MET A 42 4.52 6.92 0.14
CA MET A 42 3.70 8.14 0.17
C MET A 42 2.56 8.08 -0.85
N SER A 43 2.85 7.68 -2.10
CA SER A 43 1.83 7.48 -3.13
C SER A 43 0.82 6.41 -2.70
N GLY A 44 1.27 5.32 -2.08
CA GLY A 44 0.40 4.29 -1.51
C GLY A 44 -0.56 4.85 -0.44
N ALA A 45 -0.07 5.71 0.45
CA ALA A 45 -0.91 6.37 1.46
C ALA A 45 -1.96 7.30 0.83
N SER A 46 -1.59 8.07 -0.20
CA SER A 46 -2.55 8.91 -0.94
C SER A 46 -3.59 8.06 -1.70
N LEU A 47 -3.17 6.96 -2.33
CA LEU A 47 -4.06 6.00 -2.98
C LEU A 47 -5.05 5.37 -2.01
N TRP A 48 -4.60 5.07 -0.78
CA TRP A 48 -5.48 4.59 0.28
C TRP A 48 -6.62 5.56 0.58
N GLY A 49 -6.36 6.88 0.61
CA GLY A 49 -7.42 7.87 0.84
C GLY A 49 -8.55 7.77 -0.18
N ILE A 50 -8.22 7.57 -1.46
CA ILE A 50 -9.20 7.35 -2.54
C ILE A 50 -9.92 6.01 -2.35
N ALA A 51 -9.18 4.94 -2.06
CA ALA A 51 -9.74 3.61 -1.84
C ALA A 51 -10.72 3.59 -0.65
N ALA A 52 -10.36 4.24 0.46
CA ALA A 52 -11.21 4.38 1.64
C ALA A 52 -12.50 5.13 1.31
N PHE A 53 -12.44 6.18 0.49
CA PHE A 53 -13.64 6.88 0.02
C PHE A 53 -14.53 6.01 -0.87
N LEU A 54 -13.96 5.22 -1.77
CA LEU A 54 -14.70 4.28 -2.61
C LEU A 54 -15.36 3.17 -1.78
N LEU A 55 -14.62 2.58 -0.84
CA LEU A 55 -15.13 1.57 0.10
C LEU A 55 -16.26 2.13 0.97
N HIS A 56 -16.12 3.37 1.43
CA HIS A 56 -17.17 4.07 2.15
C HIS A 56 -18.41 4.22 1.28
N SER A 57 -18.27 4.75 0.07
CA SER A 57 -19.37 4.96 -0.88
C SER A 57 -20.11 3.67 -1.21
N PHE A 58 -19.37 2.57 -1.42
CA PHE A 58 -19.94 1.24 -1.65
C PHE A 58 -20.71 0.72 -0.43
N THR A 59 -20.13 0.86 0.77
CA THR A 59 -20.72 0.36 2.02
C THR A 59 -21.97 1.15 2.44
N VAL A 60 -22.00 2.46 2.17
CA VAL A 60 -23.20 3.28 2.40
C VAL A 60 -24.33 2.87 1.44
N ARG A 61 -24.02 2.68 0.16
CA ARG A 61 -25.00 2.27 -0.86
C ARG A 61 -25.64 0.92 -0.53
N ASN A 62 -24.87 -0.03 -0.02
CA ASN A 62 -25.34 -1.39 0.25
C ASN A 62 -26.18 -1.52 1.55
N ARG A 63 -26.16 -0.53 2.45
CA ARG A 63 -26.80 -0.62 3.77
C ARG A 63 -27.91 0.42 3.99
N ARG A 64 -28.84 0.50 3.03
CA ARG A 64 -29.96 1.46 3.06
C ARG A 64 -30.99 1.22 4.18
N ASN A 65 -31.09 0.01 4.75
CA ASN A 65 -32.27 -0.34 5.55
C ASN A 65 -32.09 -0.41 7.08
N LYS A 66 -30.88 -0.51 7.65
CA LYS A 66 -30.66 -0.42 9.11
C LYS A 66 -29.23 0.06 9.38
N VAL A 67 -29.08 1.29 9.86
CA VAL A 67 -27.77 1.83 10.28
C VAL A 67 -27.64 1.65 11.78
N GLU A 68 -26.85 0.68 12.21
CA GLU A 68 -26.53 0.45 13.63
C GLU A 68 -25.33 1.32 14.06
N ILE A 69 -25.22 1.61 15.36
CA ILE A 69 -24.12 2.42 15.93
C ILE A 69 -22.74 1.84 15.56
N PHE A 70 -22.62 0.51 15.54
CA PHE A 70 -21.43 -0.20 15.08
C PHE A 70 -21.03 0.16 13.63
N ASP A 71 -22.01 0.26 12.73
CA ASP A 71 -21.75 0.57 11.32
C ASP A 71 -21.28 2.02 11.14
N ILE A 72 -21.78 2.93 11.99
CA ILE A 72 -21.32 4.32 12.02
C ILE A 72 -19.86 4.37 12.49
N GLN A 73 -19.51 3.65 13.56
CA GLN A 73 -18.13 3.61 14.08
C GLN A 73 -17.15 3.08 13.05
N GLN A 74 -17.50 2.00 12.34
CA GLN A 74 -16.64 1.47 11.27
C GLN A 74 -16.46 2.45 10.11
N ARG A 75 -17.52 3.18 9.73
CA ARG A 75 -17.46 4.20 8.65
C ARG A 75 -16.62 5.40 9.03
N VAL A 76 -16.80 5.91 10.25
CA VAL A 76 -15.99 7.04 10.77
C VAL A 76 -14.52 6.64 10.81
N ASN A 77 -14.22 5.42 11.27
CA ASN A 77 -12.86 4.90 11.24
C ASN A 77 -12.30 4.86 9.82
N LEU A 78 -13.05 4.33 8.85
CA LEU A 78 -12.60 4.21 7.47
C LEU A 78 -12.25 5.57 6.81
N ILE A 79 -13.06 6.61 7.06
CA ILE A 79 -12.81 7.94 6.47
C ILE A 79 -11.73 8.71 7.23
N ASN A 80 -11.65 8.55 8.55
CA ASN A 80 -10.70 9.29 9.36
C ASN A 80 -9.30 8.64 9.39
N SER A 81 -9.21 7.36 9.06
CA SER A 81 -7.95 6.64 9.10
C SER A 81 -7.08 6.98 7.90
N LYS A 82 -5.99 7.72 8.18
CA LYS A 82 -4.99 8.13 7.19
C LYS A 82 -4.09 6.98 6.71
N SER A 83 -4.22 5.78 7.28
CA SER A 83 -3.40 4.63 6.90
C SER A 83 -4.20 3.32 6.85
N PRO A 84 -3.89 2.43 5.89
CA PRO A 84 -4.51 1.09 5.84
C PRO A 84 -4.29 0.30 7.13
N MET A 85 -3.09 0.38 7.71
CA MET A 85 -2.73 -0.34 8.93
C MET A 85 -3.54 0.14 10.14
N ALA A 86 -3.69 1.46 10.29
CA ALA A 86 -4.52 2.04 11.34
C ALA A 86 -5.98 1.58 11.18
N THR A 87 -6.49 1.56 9.94
CA THR A 87 -7.85 1.08 9.65
C THR A 87 -8.04 -0.36 10.11
N ILE A 88 -7.07 -1.26 9.86
CA ILE A 88 -7.12 -2.67 10.28
C ILE A 88 -7.14 -2.78 11.81
N ILE A 89 -6.20 -2.12 12.49
CA ILE A 89 -6.09 -2.17 13.96
C ILE A 89 -7.36 -1.65 14.62
N ASP A 90 -7.86 -0.50 14.16
CA ASP A 90 -9.04 0.12 14.75
C ASP A 90 -10.31 -0.68 14.41
N SER A 91 -10.40 -1.29 13.22
CA SER A 91 -11.51 -2.19 12.88
C SER A 91 -11.51 -3.45 13.76
N LEU A 92 -10.33 -3.99 14.10
CA LEU A 92 -10.20 -5.12 15.03
C LEU A 92 -10.59 -4.73 16.45
N ARG A 93 -10.19 -3.53 16.92
CA ARG A 93 -10.58 -3.01 18.24
C ARG A 93 -12.09 -2.84 18.34
N ILE A 94 -12.72 -2.26 17.32
CA ILE A 94 -14.18 -2.12 17.24
C ILE A 94 -14.82 -3.52 17.24
N TYR A 95 -14.30 -4.48 16.46
CA TYR A 95 -14.80 -5.85 16.49
C TYR A 95 -14.73 -6.49 17.89
N MET A 96 -13.59 -6.37 18.58
CA MET A 96 -13.43 -6.93 19.93
C MET A 96 -14.40 -6.29 20.92
N ALA A 97 -14.58 -4.96 20.89
CA ALA A 97 -15.50 -4.25 21.75
C ALA A 97 -16.96 -4.74 21.59
N TRP A 98 -17.36 -5.04 20.37
CA TRP A 98 -18.72 -5.46 20.04
C TRP A 98 -18.92 -6.99 19.97
N SER A 99 -17.84 -7.77 20.06
CA SER A 99 -17.88 -9.25 19.97
C SER A 99 -18.79 -9.92 20.99
N LYS A 100 -18.91 -9.34 22.18
CA LYS A 100 -19.74 -9.85 23.27
C LYS A 100 -21.21 -9.41 23.22
N HIS A 101 -21.57 -8.50 22.31
CA HIS A 101 -22.88 -7.85 22.26
C HIS A 101 -23.88 -8.56 21.32
N GLY A 102 -23.53 -9.72 20.76
CA GLY A 102 -24.47 -10.54 19.97
C GLY A 102 -24.94 -9.91 18.66
N ILE A 103 -24.16 -9.01 18.06
CA ILE A 103 -24.55 -8.32 16.82
C ILE A 103 -24.56 -9.29 15.63
N PRO A 104 -25.68 -9.42 14.90
CA PRO A 104 -25.78 -10.33 13.76
C PRO A 104 -24.88 -9.87 12.60
N GLY A 105 -24.02 -10.79 12.14
CA GLY A 105 -23.11 -10.54 11.02
C GLY A 105 -21.91 -9.65 11.37
N LEU A 106 -21.57 -9.49 12.65
CA LEU A 106 -20.43 -8.66 13.08
C LEU A 106 -19.12 -9.00 12.32
N ALA A 107 -18.82 -10.29 12.16
CA ALA A 107 -17.62 -10.75 11.49
C ALA A 107 -17.61 -10.40 9.98
N THR A 108 -18.70 -10.66 9.26
CA THR A 108 -18.78 -10.35 7.83
C THR A 108 -18.68 -8.86 7.57
N ARG A 109 -19.31 -8.04 8.42
CA ARG A 109 -19.26 -6.57 8.35
C ARG A 109 -17.84 -6.04 8.55
N THR A 110 -17.10 -6.56 9.52
CA THR A 110 -15.69 -6.21 9.74
C THR A 110 -14.79 -6.69 8.61
N VAL A 111 -15.01 -7.91 8.10
CA VAL A 111 -14.21 -8.47 7.00
C VAL A 111 -14.33 -7.64 5.72
N VAL A 112 -15.54 -7.14 5.40
CA VAL A 112 -15.77 -6.28 4.22
C VAL A 112 -14.91 -5.00 4.25
N ILE A 113 -14.48 -4.54 5.42
CA ILE A 113 -13.66 -3.33 5.58
C ILE A 113 -12.19 -3.70 5.78
N ALA A 114 -11.91 -4.68 6.63
CA ALA A 114 -10.55 -5.08 7.00
C ALA A 114 -9.82 -5.79 5.84
N LEU A 115 -10.51 -6.59 5.04
CA LEU A 115 -9.90 -7.36 3.95
C LEU A 115 -9.38 -6.45 2.82
N PRO A 116 -10.13 -5.47 2.30
CA PRO A 116 -9.59 -4.50 1.36
C PRO A 116 -8.43 -3.68 1.93
N ALA A 117 -8.51 -3.27 3.19
CA ALA A 117 -7.42 -2.55 3.87
C ALA A 117 -6.14 -3.39 3.93
N LEU A 118 -6.27 -4.68 4.24
CA LEU A 118 -5.16 -5.63 4.26
C LEU A 118 -4.56 -5.85 2.88
N LEU A 119 -5.40 -6.04 1.85
CA LEU A 119 -4.92 -6.18 0.46
C LEU A 119 -4.15 -4.95 -0.01
N PHE A 120 -4.65 -3.74 0.30
CA PHE A 120 -3.94 -2.50 -0.02
C PHE A 120 -2.61 -2.39 0.72
N TRP A 121 -2.59 -2.72 2.01
CA TRP A 121 -1.36 -2.70 2.80
C TRP A 121 -0.31 -3.65 2.23
N VAL A 122 -0.70 -4.91 1.96
CA VAL A 122 0.19 -5.91 1.35
C VAL A 122 0.66 -5.45 -0.04
N GLY A 123 -0.22 -4.87 -0.85
CA GLY A 123 0.13 -4.36 -2.18
C GLY A 123 1.15 -3.23 -2.13
N ILE A 124 0.97 -2.26 -1.23
CA ILE A 124 1.92 -1.15 -1.04
C ILE A 124 3.26 -1.68 -0.52
N THR A 125 3.25 -2.55 0.49
CA THR A 125 4.48 -3.15 1.03
C THR A 125 5.21 -3.98 -0.03
N ALA A 126 4.50 -4.79 -0.81
CA ALA A 126 5.07 -5.55 -1.90
C ALA A 126 5.69 -4.62 -2.96
N ALA A 127 4.98 -3.58 -3.39
CA ALA A 127 5.50 -2.59 -4.34
C ALA A 127 6.77 -1.90 -3.82
N SER A 128 6.78 -1.48 -2.55
CA SER A 128 7.96 -0.92 -1.89
C SER A 128 9.14 -1.90 -1.90
N ILE A 129 8.91 -3.18 -1.58
CA ILE A 129 9.96 -4.22 -1.63
C ILE A 129 10.42 -4.46 -3.07
N PHE A 130 9.53 -4.48 -4.07
CA PHE A 130 9.89 -4.65 -5.48
C PHE A 130 10.81 -3.55 -5.99
N THR A 131 10.78 -2.36 -5.40
CA THR A 131 11.76 -1.30 -5.67
C THR A 131 13.20 -1.80 -5.50
N SER A 132 13.47 -2.66 -4.52
CA SER A 132 14.80 -3.26 -4.32
C SER A 132 15.24 -4.18 -5.46
N LYS A 133 14.30 -4.74 -6.22
CA LYS A 133 14.58 -5.56 -7.41
C LYS A 133 14.95 -4.73 -8.64
N LEU A 134 14.88 -3.40 -8.57
CA LEU A 134 15.39 -2.53 -9.64
C LEU A 134 16.91 -2.59 -9.76
N LEU A 135 17.63 -3.04 -8.73
CA LEU A 135 19.08 -3.22 -8.76
C LEU A 135 19.53 -4.17 -9.89
N PRO A 136 19.17 -5.47 -9.88
CA PRO A 136 19.59 -6.37 -10.95
C PRO A 136 18.94 -6.07 -12.32
N ALA A 137 17.81 -5.36 -12.35
CA ALA A 137 17.03 -5.15 -13.56
C ALA A 137 17.40 -3.86 -14.33
N ALA A 138 17.62 -2.75 -13.63
CA ALA A 138 17.77 -1.41 -14.20
C ALA A 138 18.90 -0.57 -13.56
N ILE A 139 19.37 -0.91 -12.35
CA ILE A 139 20.36 -0.15 -11.57
C ILE A 139 21.53 -1.03 -11.16
N ARG A 140 22.59 -1.08 -11.97
CA ARG A 140 23.79 -1.82 -11.58
C ARG A 140 24.59 -1.03 -10.55
N VAL A 141 24.93 -1.72 -9.47
CA VAL A 141 25.71 -1.18 -8.36
C VAL A 141 27.02 -1.96 -8.28
N PHE A 142 28.12 -1.24 -8.09
CA PHE A 142 29.49 -1.74 -7.99
C PHE A 142 30.20 -1.09 -6.81
#